data_AF-A0A7C6U5D3-F1
#
_entry.id   AF-A0A7C6U5D3-F1
#
_cell.length_a   1.000
_cell.length_b   1.000
_cell.length_c   1.000
_cell.angle_alpha   90.00
_cell.angle_beta   90.00
_cell.angle_gamma   90.00
#
_symmetry.space_group_name_H-M   'P 1'
#
loop_
_entity.id
_entity.type
_entity.pdbx_description
1 polymer ?
#
loop_
_entity_poly.entity_id
_entity_poly.type
_entity_poly.pdbx_seq_one_letter_code
_entity_poly.pdbx_strand_id
1 'polypeptide(L)'
;MQAKAIARTVRIAPRKVRLVVDLIRGKKLSEAAAILRLTPKASSVVVEKVLKSAAANAVNNYDMDQDTLFVKEAYVNEGPTLKRYQPRAKGSAGSILKRTSHITIVLEERK
;
A
#
# COMPACT_ATOMS: atom_id res chain seq x y z
N MET A 1 3.04 -7.42 19.98
CA MET A 1 2.34 -8.34 19.04
C MET A 1 2.13 -7.57 17.73
N GLN A 2 1.95 -8.22 16.57
CA GLN A 2 1.89 -7.51 15.28
C GLN A 2 0.69 -7.94 14.45
N ALA A 3 0.02 -6.96 13.86
CA ALA A 3 -1.09 -7.18 12.93
C ALA A 3 -0.65 -6.80 11.51
N LYS A 4 -1.01 -7.61 10.51
CA LYS A 4 -0.66 -7.35 9.11
C LYS A 4 -1.89 -7.35 8.22
N ALA A 5 -1.85 -6.53 7.17
CA ALA A 5 -2.78 -6.62 6.05
C ALA A 5 -2.02 -6.53 4.72
N ILE A 6 -2.49 -7.28 3.74
CA ILE A 6 -1.87 -7.35 2.41
C ILE A 6 -2.95 -7.19 1.35
N ALA A 7 -2.80 -6.19 0.48
CA ALA A 7 -3.55 -6.12 -0.77
C ALA A 7 -2.69 -6.66 -1.91
N ARG A 8 -3.17 -7.72 -2.57
CA ARG A 8 -2.45 -8.38 -3.67
C ARG A 8 -2.99 -7.93 -5.03
N THR A 9 -2.10 -7.97 -6.04
CA THR A 9 -2.41 -7.69 -7.45
C THR A 9 -3.11 -6.35 -7.69
N VAL A 10 -2.75 -5.33 -6.90
CA VAL A 10 -3.28 -3.98 -7.05
C VAL A 10 -2.81 -3.41 -8.38
N ARG A 11 -3.72 -2.83 -9.16
CA ARG A 11 -3.48 -2.35 -10.52
C ARG A 11 -2.75 -1.00 -10.60
N ILE A 12 -1.69 -0.84 -9.82
CA ILE A 12 -0.85 0.37 -9.78
C ILE A 12 0.61 -0.05 -9.85
N ALA A 13 1.45 0.77 -10.49
CA ALA A 13 2.89 0.51 -10.55
C ALA A 13 3.52 0.62 -9.14
N PRO A 14 4.35 -0.34 -8.70
CA PRO A 14 4.93 -0.35 -7.35
C PRO A 14 5.63 0.97 -6.98
N ARG A 15 6.38 1.56 -7.90
CA ARG A 15 7.09 2.84 -7.71
C ARG A 15 6.16 3.98 -7.27
N LYS A 16 4.94 4.06 -7.83
CA LYS A 16 3.97 5.12 -7.48
C LYS A 16 3.40 4.92 -6.08
N VAL A 17 3.18 3.68 -5.69
CA VAL A 17 2.65 3.34 -4.36
C VAL A 17 3.71 3.54 -3.28
N ARG A 18 4.98 3.19 -3.56
CA ARG A 18 6.09 3.38 -2.61
C ARG A 18 6.18 4.82 -2.11
N LEU A 19 6.06 5.81 -3.01
CA LEU A 19 6.04 7.23 -2.64
C LEU A 19 5.01 7.59 -1.56
N VAL A 20 3.84 6.94 -1.56
CA VAL A 20 2.80 7.19 -0.56
C VAL A 20 3.04 6.37 0.71
N VAL A 21 3.50 5.13 0.54
CA VAL A 21 3.82 4.24 1.66
C VAL A 21 4.98 4.78 2.51
N ASP A 22 5.96 5.44 1.88
CA ASP A 22 7.08 6.06 2.58
C ASP A 22 6.64 7.22 3.49
N LEU A 23 5.51 7.90 3.19
CA LEU A 23 4.97 8.98 4.03
C LEU A 23 4.40 8.49 5.37
N ILE A 24 3.88 7.27 5.39
CA ILE A 24 3.17 6.71 6.56
C ILE A 24 4.05 5.79 7.42
N ARG A 25 5.23 5.40 6.94
CA ARG A 25 6.13 4.50 7.66
C ARG A 25 6.59 5.16 8.97
N GLY A 26 6.45 4.46 10.10
CA GLY A 26 6.82 4.95 11.42
C GLY A 26 5.84 5.94 12.06
N LYS A 27 4.72 6.26 11.40
CA LYS A 27 3.70 7.18 11.92
C LYS A 27 2.68 6.46 12.80
N LYS A 28 2.03 7.20 13.71
CA LYS A 28 0.87 6.69 14.47
C LYS A 28 -0.29 6.40 13.53
N LEU A 29 -1.18 5.49 13.91
CA LEU A 29 -2.31 5.08 13.07
C LEU A 29 -3.21 6.26 12.65
N SER A 30 -3.55 7.15 13.59
CA SER A 30 -4.37 8.34 13.35
C SER A 30 -3.71 9.34 12.40
N GLU A 31 -2.42 9.62 12.62
CA GLU A 31 -1.60 10.48 11.76
C GLU A 31 -1.48 9.91 10.34
N ALA A 32 -1.18 8.61 10.23
CA ALA A 32 -1.09 7.93 8.94
C ALA A 32 -2.43 7.99 8.17
N ALA A 33 -3.57 7.79 8.86
CA ALA A 33 -4.89 7.89 8.25
C ALA A 33 -5.17 9.32 7.73
N ALA A 34 -4.78 10.35 8.49
CA ALA A 34 -4.94 11.74 8.07
C ALA A 34 -4.05 12.08 6.86
N ILE A 35 -2.78 11.66 6.87
CA ILE A 35 -1.84 11.84 5.74
C ILE A 35 -2.43 11.21 4.48
N LEU A 36 -2.93 9.97 4.56
CA LEU A 36 -3.49 9.27 3.39
C LEU A 36 -4.75 9.95 2.85
N ARG A 37 -5.62 10.49 3.72
CA ARG A 37 -6.83 11.21 3.28
C ARG A 37 -6.51 12.49 2.51
N LEU A 38 -5.44 13.20 2.91
CA LEU A 38 -5.07 14.50 2.31
C LEU A 38 -4.09 14.37 1.15
N THR A 39 -3.41 13.23 0.99
CA THR A 39 -2.41 13.06 -0.06
C THR A 39 -3.06 12.91 -1.44
N PRO A 40 -2.81 13.82 -2.41
CA PRO A 40 -3.47 13.83 -3.71
C PRO A 40 -2.83 12.82 -4.69
N LYS A 41 -2.90 11.53 -4.35
CA LYS A 41 -2.44 10.42 -5.19
C LYS A 41 -3.50 9.33 -5.24
N ALA A 42 -3.71 8.74 -6.41
CA ALA A 42 -4.64 7.61 -6.56
C ALA A 42 -4.26 6.39 -5.68
N SER A 43 -2.97 6.23 -5.38
CA SER A 43 -2.50 5.18 -4.46
C SER A 43 -2.95 5.39 -3.01
N SER A 44 -3.22 6.62 -2.58
CA SER A 44 -3.62 6.92 -1.19
C SER A 44 -4.91 6.21 -0.81
N VAL A 45 -5.90 6.21 -1.71
CA VAL A 45 -7.21 5.56 -1.48
C VAL A 45 -7.04 4.06 -1.25
N VAL A 46 -6.14 3.41 -2.00
CA VAL A 46 -5.90 1.97 -1.86
C VAL A 46 -5.12 1.68 -0.57
N VAL A 47 -4.08 2.47 -0.28
CA VAL A 47 -3.27 2.31 0.94
C VAL A 47 -4.12 2.57 2.19
N GLU A 48 -5.04 3.53 2.16
CA GLU A 48 -5.98 3.81 3.26
C GLU A 48 -6.87 2.59 3.56
N LYS A 49 -7.38 1.92 2.52
CA LYS A 49 -8.17 0.70 2.69
C LYS A 49 -7.35 -0.42 3.35
N VAL A 50 -6.09 -0.59 2.95
CA VAL A 50 -5.19 -1.58 3.56
C VAL A 50 -4.87 -1.22 5.01
N LEU A 51 -4.64 0.06 5.30
CA LEU A 51 -4.38 0.54 6.67
C LEU A 51 -5.58 0.29 7.59
N LYS A 52 -6.80 0.60 7.13
CA LYS A 52 -8.04 0.32 7.86
C LYS A 52 -8.24 -1.18 8.11
N SER A 53 -7.93 -2.01 7.11
CA SER A 53 -7.98 -3.47 7.26
C SER A 53 -6.94 -3.98 8.26
N ALA A 54 -5.72 -3.42 8.28
CA ALA A 54 -4.70 -3.77 9.26
C ALA A 54 -5.13 -3.38 10.68
N ALA A 55 -5.72 -2.20 10.84
CA ALA A 55 -6.25 -1.75 12.13
C ALA A 55 -7.41 -2.64 12.62
N ALA A 56 -8.33 -3.02 11.73
CA ALA A 56 -9.41 -3.95 12.07
C ALA A 56 -8.87 -5.33 12.49
N ASN A 57 -7.82 -5.83 11.82
CA ASN A 57 -7.16 -7.08 12.22
C ASN A 57 -6.49 -6.95 13.59
N ALA A 58 -5.89 -5.80 13.91
CA ALA A 58 -5.25 -5.55 15.19
C ALA A 58 -6.26 -5.59 16.34
N VAL A 59 -7.39 -4.89 16.19
CA VAL A 59 -8.43 -4.81 17.23
C VAL A 59 -9.18 -6.12 17.36
N ASN A 60 -9.70 -6.67 16.26
CA ASN A 60 -10.66 -7.79 16.35
C ASN A 60 -10.01 -9.16 16.55
N ASN A 61 -8.77 -9.36 16.07
CA ASN A 61 -8.12 -10.68 16.14
C ASN A 61 -7.02 -10.76 17.20
N TYR A 62 -6.49 -9.62 17.64
CA TYR A 62 -5.36 -9.56 18.56
C TYR A 62 -5.62 -8.68 19.79
N ASP A 63 -6.85 -8.16 19.94
CA ASP A 63 -7.30 -7.33 21.06
C ASP A 63 -6.34 -6.15 21.39
N MET A 64 -5.72 -5.59 20.35
CA MET A 64 -4.79 -4.47 20.49
C MET A 64 -5.53 -3.15 20.67
N ASP A 65 -4.94 -2.24 21.45
CA ASP A 65 -5.49 -0.89 21.63
C ASP A 65 -5.22 -0.01 20.40
N GLN A 66 -6.28 0.47 19.76
CA GLN A 66 -6.21 1.24 18.53
C GLN A 66 -5.39 2.54 18.67
N ASP A 67 -5.40 3.17 19.85
CA ASP A 67 -4.73 4.45 20.08
C ASP A 67 -3.21 4.34 20.23
N THR A 68 -2.72 3.15 20.59
CA THR A 68 -1.28 2.87 20.74
C THR A 68 -0.65 2.31 19.46
N LEU A 69 -1.44 1.98 18.44
CA LEU A 69 -0.96 1.41 17.19
C LEU A 69 -0.15 2.41 16.37
N PHE A 70 0.97 1.92 15.83
CA PHE A 70 1.78 2.64 14.85
C PHE A 70 2.18 1.73 13.69
N VAL A 71 2.54 2.36 12.57
CA VAL A 71 3.00 1.65 11.38
C VAL A 71 4.46 1.24 11.58
N LYS A 72 4.67 -0.02 11.99
CA LYS A 72 6.01 -0.61 12.15
C LYS A 72 6.72 -0.71 10.80
N GLU A 73 6.07 -1.38 9.85
CA GLU A 73 6.62 -1.61 8.52
C GLU A 73 5.53 -1.40 7.47
N ALA A 74 5.92 -0.76 6.37
CA ALA A 74 5.08 -0.65 5.21
C ALA A 74 5.95 -0.70 3.96
N TYR A 75 5.67 -1.65 3.08
CA TYR A 75 6.46 -1.90 1.88
C TYR A 75 5.58 -2.39 0.72
N VAL A 76 6.14 -2.24 -0.49
CA VAL A 76 5.43 -2.56 -1.72
C VAL A 76 6.33 -3.40 -2.63
N ASN A 77 5.87 -4.62 -2.88
CA ASN A 77 6.52 -5.55 -3.78
C ASN A 77 5.88 -5.50 -5.17
N GLU A 78 6.65 -5.91 -6.17
CA GLU A 78 6.14 -6.03 -7.53
C GLU A 78 5.26 -7.28 -7.65
N GLY A 79 4.12 -7.13 -8.33
CA GLY A 79 3.25 -8.24 -8.67
C GLY A 79 3.37 -8.65 -10.15
N PRO A 80 2.50 -9.56 -10.62
CA PRO A 80 2.46 -9.97 -12.01
C PRO A 80 2.31 -8.77 -12.96
N THR A 81 3.18 -8.71 -13.97
CA THR A 81 3.15 -7.65 -14.97
C THR A 81 2.37 -8.09 -16.20
N LEU A 82 1.32 -7.35 -16.54
CA LEU A 82 0.58 -7.59 -17.77
C LEU A 82 1.31 -6.93 -18.94
N LYS A 83 1.92 -7.76 -19.80
CA LYS A 83 2.57 -7.34 -21.04
C LYS A 83 1.51 -7.00 -22.09
N ARG A 84 1.63 -5.82 -22.69
CA ARG A 84 0.84 -5.36 -23.83
C ARG A 84 1.80 -4.81 -24.88
N TYR A 85 1.37 -4.67 -26.11
CA TYR A 85 2.13 -4.02 -27.16
C TYR A 85 1.44 -2.72 -27.57
N GLN A 86 2.23 -1.78 -28.07
CA GLN A 86 1.75 -0.57 -28.71
C GLN A 86 2.33 -0.52 -30.12
N PRO A 87 1.48 -0.44 -31.16
CA PRO A 87 1.96 -0.19 -32.51
C PRO A 87 2.79 1.10 -32.57
N ARG A 88 3.89 1.06 -33.32
CA ARG A 88 4.81 2.18 -33.54
C ARG A 88 5.04 2.39 -35.04
N ALA A 89 5.75 3.45 -35.38
CA ALA A 89 6.03 3.81 -36.78
C ALA A 89 6.82 2.70 -37.51
N LYS A 90 6.71 2.67 -38.84
CA LYS A 90 7.44 1.75 -39.73
C LYS A 90 7.25 0.26 -39.38
N GLY A 91 6.03 -0.15 -39.01
CA GLY A 91 5.70 -1.55 -38.72
C GLY A 91 6.31 -2.11 -37.42
N SER A 92 6.88 -1.27 -36.56
CA SER A 92 7.47 -1.68 -35.29
C SER A 92 6.44 -1.77 -34.16
N ALA A 93 6.78 -2.47 -33.07
CA ALA A 93 5.94 -2.55 -31.86
C ALA A 93 6.79 -2.28 -30.61
N GLY A 94 6.30 -1.36 -29.76
CA GLY A 94 6.85 -1.13 -28.43
C GLY A 94 6.12 -1.96 -27.38
N SER A 95 6.81 -2.35 -26.31
CA SER A 95 6.16 -3.01 -25.17
C SER A 95 5.56 -1.99 -24.19
N ILE A 96 4.35 -2.27 -23.69
CA ILE A 96 3.76 -1.60 -22.54
C ILE A 96 3.67 -2.61 -21.41
N LEU A 97 4.33 -2.29 -20.30
CA LEU A 97 4.25 -3.07 -19.07
C LEU A 97 3.20 -2.46 -18.14
N LYS A 98 2.02 -3.06 -18.09
CA LYS A 98 1.00 -2.70 -17.10
C LYS A 98 1.30 -3.46 -15.81
N ARG A 99 2.15 -2.87 -14.97
CA ARG A 99 2.61 -3.44 -13.70
C ARG A 99 1.48 -3.50 -12.67
N THR A 100 1.62 -4.43 -11.73
CA THR A 100 0.77 -4.50 -10.52
C THR A 100 1.66 -4.50 -9.28
N SER A 101 1.07 -4.30 -8.11
CA SER A 101 1.78 -4.23 -6.84
C SER A 101 1.11 -5.08 -5.76
N HIS A 102 1.93 -5.58 -4.84
CA HIS A 102 1.50 -6.14 -3.57
C HIS A 102 1.86 -5.15 -2.47
N ILE A 103 0.85 -4.66 -1.74
CA ILE A 103 1.01 -3.66 -0.69
C ILE A 103 0.87 -4.38 0.64
N THR A 104 1.88 -4.25 1.51
CA THR A 104 1.88 -4.83 2.85
C THR A 104 2.03 -3.70 3.88
N ILE A 105 1.16 -3.71 4.89
CA ILE A 105 1.24 -2.83 6.06
C ILE A 105 1.23 -3.70 7.30
N VAL A 106 2.17 -3.46 8.21
CA VAL A 106 2.31 -4.10 9.50
C VAL A 106 2.18 -3.04 10.59
N LEU A 107 1.23 -3.27 11.50
CA LEU A 107 1.00 -2.46 12.69
C LEU A 107 1.56 -3.18 13.91
N GLU A 108 2.07 -2.40 14.85
CA GLU A 108 2.55 -2.84 16.16
C GLU A 108 2.10 -1.83 17.20
N GLU A 109 1.93 -2.27 18.45
CA GLU A 109 1.68 -1.38 19.58
C GLU A 109 2.97 -0.72 20.02
N ARG A 110 2.90 0.58 20.26
CA ARG A 110 4.02 1.33 20.82
C ARG A 110 4.05 1.08 22.32
N LYS A 111 5.09 0.40 22.79
CA LYS A 111 5.40 0.29 24.23
C LYS A 111 5.64 1.66 24.86
#